data_AF-X1UBW8-F1
#
_entry.id   AF-X1UBW8-F1
#
_cell.length_a   1.000
_cell.length_b   1.000
_cell.length_c   1.000
_cell.angle_alpha   90.00
_cell.angle_beta   90.00
_cell.angle_gamma   90.00
#
_symmetry.space_group_name_H-M   'P 1'
#
loop_
_entity.id
_entity.type
_entity.pdbx_description
1 polymer ?
#
loop_
_entity_poly.entity_id
_entity_poly.type
_entity_poly.pdbx_seq_one_letter_code
_entity_poly.pdbx_strand_id
1 'polypeptide(L)'
;SLLGCNSKLLWNEIYINIIDILSARVNKSGIIVCKNFHKIHSELLECFYSYIQRNNTDVNLVFFLITENISFIPDNIINNFHIISIPRPTKNNYNKILPKKISSLSNVKDISNIKNEITNTNSFKTNIIRYVDRLYTVIDNPETLKFTQFRDLIYDIFIYDMDIGYVIWLLLSKIILNKNLSQDNLTKIYLDTFSFLQFYNNNYRPIYHLENYLYNLINKIHGL
;
A
#
# COMPACT_ATOMS: atom_id res chain seq x y z
N SER A 1 24.61 -11.97 -8.18
CA SER A 1 23.44 -12.36 -7.35
C SER A 1 23.67 -11.92 -5.91
N LEU A 2 23.70 -10.60 -5.66
CA LEU A 2 24.07 -9.99 -4.36
C LEU A 2 23.09 -8.88 -3.91
N LEU A 3 21.95 -8.75 -4.61
CA LEU A 3 20.90 -7.74 -4.33
C LEU A 3 19.53 -8.39 -4.08
N GLY A 4 19.48 -9.71 -3.92
CA GLY A 4 18.27 -10.39 -3.48
C GLY A 4 17.94 -9.96 -2.06
N CYS A 5 16.68 -9.58 -1.82
CA CYS A 5 16.17 -9.12 -0.55
C CYS A 5 16.54 -10.08 0.60
N ASN A 6 17.43 -9.67 1.52
CA ASN A 6 17.84 -10.46 2.68
C ASN A 6 16.76 -10.57 3.78
N SER A 7 15.49 -10.24 3.49
CA SER A 7 14.40 -10.22 4.47
C SER A 7 14.26 -11.53 5.23
N LYS A 8 14.42 -12.67 4.53
CA LYS A 8 14.39 -14.01 5.12
C LYS A 8 15.56 -14.26 6.08
N LEU A 9 16.78 -13.93 5.67
CA LEU A 9 17.98 -14.12 6.49
C LEU A 9 17.94 -13.23 7.73
N LEU A 10 17.62 -11.94 7.55
CA LEU A 10 17.49 -10.98 8.64
C LEU A 10 16.42 -11.41 9.64
N TRP A 11 15.25 -11.84 9.16
CA TRP A 11 14.20 -12.33 10.04
C TRP A 11 14.63 -13.58 10.81
N ASN A 12 15.30 -14.52 10.14
CA ASN A 12 15.82 -15.73 10.78
C ASN A 12 16.83 -15.41 11.89
N GLU A 13 17.76 -14.49 11.65
CA GLU A 13 18.71 -14.02 12.66
C GLU A 13 17.99 -13.38 13.86
N ILE A 14 17.01 -12.51 13.62
CA ILE A 14 16.19 -11.91 14.68
C ILE A 14 15.44 -12.98 15.47
N TYR A 15 14.82 -13.93 14.77
CA TYR A 15 14.05 -15.02 15.39
C TYR A 15 14.93 -15.90 16.27
N ILE A 16 16.10 -16.33 15.78
CA ILE A 16 17.05 -17.15 16.56
C ILE A 16 17.49 -16.39 17.82
N ASN A 17 17.86 -15.12 17.70
CA ASN A 17 18.23 -14.30 18.85
C ASN A 17 17.10 -14.20 19.88
N ILE A 18 15.83 -14.08 19.45
CA ILE A 18 14.68 -14.08 20.35
C ILE A 18 14.55 -15.43 21.06
N ILE A 19 14.68 -16.54 20.34
CA ILE A 19 14.61 -17.88 20.92
C ILE A 19 15.73 -18.12 21.94
N ASP A 20 16.96 -17.69 21.65
CA ASP A 20 18.09 -17.83 22.57
C ASP A 20 17.87 -17.04 23.86
N ILE A 21 17.39 -15.78 23.74
CA ILE A 21 17.03 -14.94 24.90
C ILE A 21 15.93 -15.58 25.74
N LEU A 22 14.92 -16.18 25.12
CA LEU A 22 13.82 -16.83 25.83
C LEU A 22 14.24 -18.16 26.47
N SER A 23 15.13 -18.91 25.82
CA SER A 23 15.64 -20.20 26.30
C SER A 23 16.51 -20.04 27.56
N ALA A 24 17.23 -18.91 27.68
CA ALA A 24 18.00 -18.58 28.87
C ALA A 24 17.15 -18.13 30.08
N ARG A 25 15.84 -17.88 29.89
CA ARG A 25 14.94 -17.44 30.97
C ARG A 25 14.29 -18.63 31.66
N VAL A 26 14.02 -18.48 32.96
CA VAL A 26 13.24 -19.45 33.74
C VAL A 26 11.81 -19.60 33.19
N ASN A 27 11.18 -18.46 32.84
CA ASN A 27 9.92 -18.45 32.11
C ASN A 27 10.20 -18.31 30.61
N LYS A 28 10.15 -19.43 29.90
CA LYS A 28 10.42 -19.55 28.47
C LYS A 28 9.23 -19.07 27.60
N SER A 29 8.57 -17.98 27.99
CA SER A 29 7.41 -17.43 27.27
C SER A 29 7.72 -16.08 26.63
N GLY A 30 7.27 -15.85 25.40
CA GLY A 30 7.50 -14.60 24.67
C GLY A 30 6.36 -14.22 23.73
N ILE A 31 6.29 -12.93 23.40
CA ILE A 31 5.29 -12.38 22.47
C ILE A 31 6.03 -11.68 21.33
N ILE A 32 5.69 -12.05 20.09
CA ILE A 32 6.16 -11.34 18.89
C ILE A 32 4.98 -10.57 18.29
N VAL A 33 5.15 -9.27 18.10
CA VAL A 33 4.14 -8.40 17.49
C VAL A 33 4.66 -7.90 16.14
N CYS A 34 4.05 -8.39 15.06
CA CYS A 34 4.34 -7.94 13.71
C CYS A 34 3.34 -6.83 13.33
N LYS A 35 3.80 -5.58 13.40
CA LYS A 35 3.00 -4.41 12.98
C LYS A 35 3.05 -4.24 11.47
N ASN A 36 1.94 -3.85 10.85
CA ASN A 36 1.81 -3.63 9.41
C ASN A 36 2.19 -4.87 8.58
N PHE A 37 1.69 -6.04 8.97
CA PHE A 37 2.03 -7.32 8.35
C PHE A 37 1.69 -7.37 6.84
N HIS A 38 0.76 -6.54 6.35
CA HIS A 38 0.49 -6.32 4.93
C HIS A 38 1.69 -5.84 4.10
N LYS A 39 2.75 -5.33 4.75
CA LYS A 39 4.00 -4.91 4.10
C LYS A 39 5.07 -5.99 4.09
N ILE A 40 4.75 -7.21 4.52
CA ILE A 40 5.70 -8.33 4.51
C ILE A 40 6.18 -8.62 3.07
N HIS A 41 7.47 -8.91 2.94
CA HIS A 41 8.04 -9.33 1.66
C HIS A 41 7.52 -10.72 1.27
N SER A 42 7.23 -10.95 -0.01
CA SER A 42 6.67 -12.21 -0.50
C SER A 42 7.53 -13.43 -0.16
N GLU A 43 8.85 -13.33 -0.32
CA GLU A 43 9.79 -14.41 0.03
C GLU A 43 9.78 -14.76 1.53
N LEU A 44 9.61 -13.74 2.40
CA LEU A 44 9.52 -13.98 3.83
C LEU A 44 8.17 -14.59 4.18
N LEU A 45 7.08 -14.12 3.58
CA LEU A 45 5.73 -14.64 3.78
C LEU A 45 5.63 -16.13 3.45
N GLU A 46 6.25 -16.57 2.35
CA GLU A 46 6.26 -17.97 1.92
C GLU A 46 6.83 -18.90 3.00
N CYS A 47 7.94 -18.50 3.64
CA CYS A 47 8.54 -19.27 4.73
C CYS A 47 8.00 -18.91 6.12
N PHE A 48 7.12 -17.91 6.25
CA PHE A 48 6.74 -17.37 7.55
C PHE A 48 6.02 -18.42 8.42
N TYR A 49 5.28 -19.33 7.79
CA TYR A 49 4.61 -20.45 8.45
C TYR A 49 5.57 -21.30 9.32
N SER A 50 6.83 -21.48 8.92
CA SER A 50 7.77 -22.32 9.66
C SER A 50 8.16 -21.74 11.03
N TYR A 51 8.02 -20.42 11.22
CA TYR A 51 8.26 -19.77 12.51
C TYR A 51 7.03 -19.81 13.43
N ILE A 52 5.83 -19.95 12.86
CA ILE A 52 4.57 -20.07 13.61
C ILE A 52 4.37 -21.52 14.08
N GLN A 53 4.77 -22.47 13.23
CA GLN A 53 4.70 -23.89 13.56
C GLN A 53 5.61 -24.18 14.77
N ARG A 54 5.00 -24.67 15.86
CA ARG A 54 5.65 -24.93 17.15
C ARG A 54 6.65 -26.09 17.05
N ASN A 55 7.79 -25.87 16.41
CA ASN A 55 8.83 -26.89 16.26
C ASN A 55 9.77 -26.95 17.48
N ASN A 56 9.82 -25.91 18.31
CA ASN A 56 10.62 -25.89 19.54
C ASN A 56 9.72 -26.09 20.76
N THR A 57 9.86 -27.24 21.44
CA THR A 57 9.07 -27.66 22.61
C THR A 57 9.32 -26.82 23.86
N ASP A 58 10.44 -26.11 23.89
CA ASP A 58 10.95 -25.50 25.11
C ASP A 58 10.44 -24.06 25.33
N VAL A 59 10.09 -23.35 24.25
CA VAL A 59 9.72 -21.93 24.30
C VAL A 59 8.28 -21.74 23.86
N ASN A 60 7.47 -21.12 24.71
CA ASN A 60 6.10 -20.73 24.39
C ASN A 60 6.07 -19.34 23.75
N LEU A 61 5.98 -19.30 22.42
CA LEU A 61 5.94 -18.06 21.66
C LEU A 61 4.53 -17.77 21.14
N VAL A 62 4.02 -16.56 21.39
CA VAL A 62 2.71 -16.10 20.90
C VAL A 62 2.89 -14.99 19.87
N PHE A 63 2.30 -15.16 18.69
CA PHE A 63 2.34 -14.16 17.63
C PHE A 63 1.07 -13.29 17.59
N PHE A 64 1.27 -11.98 17.45
CA PHE A 64 0.23 -11.03 17.07
C PHE A 64 0.58 -10.39 15.73
N LEU A 65 -0.27 -10.65 14.73
CA LEU A 65 -0.15 -10.00 13.42
C LEU A 65 -1.17 -8.86 13.34
N ILE A 66 -0.69 -7.65 13.07
CA ILE A 66 -1.54 -6.48 12.86
C ILE A 66 -1.46 -6.12 11.38
N THR A 67 -2.56 -6.27 10.66
CA THR A 67 -2.65 -6.06 9.21
C THR A 67 -3.87 -5.23 8.83
N GLU A 68 -3.81 -4.56 7.68
CA GLU A 68 -4.95 -3.82 7.11
C GLU A 68 -5.82 -4.71 6.21
N ASN A 69 -5.21 -5.71 5.57
CA ASN A 69 -5.87 -6.69 4.72
C ASN A 69 -5.44 -8.11 5.12
N ILE A 70 -6.35 -9.08 5.01
CA ILE A 70 -6.07 -10.49 5.35
C ILE A 70 -5.92 -11.35 4.10
N SER A 71 -6.53 -10.95 2.98
CA SER A 71 -6.65 -11.76 1.76
C SER A 71 -5.33 -12.13 1.08
N PHE A 72 -4.22 -11.46 1.42
CA PHE A 72 -2.90 -11.78 0.85
C PHE A 72 -2.18 -12.90 1.63
N ILE A 73 -2.62 -13.19 2.86
CA ILE A 73 -1.99 -14.19 3.72
C ILE A 73 -2.45 -15.58 3.24
N PRO A 74 -1.56 -16.55 3.00
CA PRO A 74 -1.98 -17.88 2.58
C PRO A 74 -2.70 -18.63 3.71
N ASP A 75 -3.63 -19.51 3.33
CA ASP A 75 -4.50 -20.25 4.26
C ASP A 75 -3.72 -21.06 5.29
N ASN A 76 -2.55 -21.59 4.89
CA ASN A 76 -1.67 -22.34 5.78
C ASN A 76 -1.23 -21.53 7.00
N ILE A 77 -1.09 -20.21 6.89
CA ILE A 77 -0.77 -19.29 7.98
C ILE A 77 -2.07 -18.91 8.70
N ILE A 78 -3.08 -18.42 7.96
CA ILE A 78 -4.34 -17.92 8.52
C ILE A 78 -4.97 -18.93 9.49
N ASN A 79 -4.97 -20.22 9.13
CA ASN A 79 -5.62 -21.27 9.92
C ASN A 79 -4.97 -21.51 11.31
N ASN A 80 -3.78 -20.96 11.59
CA ASN A 80 -3.15 -21.00 12.92
C ASN A 80 -3.48 -19.78 13.79
N PHE A 81 -4.18 -18.79 13.25
CA PHE A 81 -4.48 -17.54 13.95
C PHE A 81 -5.96 -17.42 14.29
N HIS A 82 -6.22 -16.85 15.46
CA HIS A 82 -7.53 -16.33 15.81
C HIS A 82 -7.70 -14.91 15.23
N ILE A 83 -8.59 -14.75 14.27
CA ILE A 83 -8.82 -13.48 13.58
C ILE A 83 -9.72 -12.58 14.42
N ILE A 84 -9.26 -11.36 14.73
CA ILE A 84 -10.06 -10.31 15.37
C ILE A 84 -10.19 -9.15 14.39
N SER A 85 -11.39 -8.96 13.85
CA SER A 85 -11.70 -7.82 12.97
C SER A 85 -12.02 -6.59 13.79
N ILE A 86 -11.28 -5.50 13.58
CA ILE A 86 -11.49 -4.22 14.25
C ILE A 86 -12.16 -3.27 13.25
N PRO A 87 -13.46 -2.95 13.41
CA PRO A 87 -14.14 -2.05 12.50
C PRO A 87 -13.67 -0.61 12.69
N ARG A 88 -13.80 0.19 11.63
CA ARG A 88 -13.58 1.64 11.69
C ARG A 88 -14.51 2.24 12.77
N PRO A 89 -14.00 3.07 13.70
CA PRO A 89 -14.83 3.68 14.73
C PRO A 89 -15.97 4.51 14.12
N THR A 90 -17.12 4.53 14.79
CA THR A 90 -18.24 5.39 14.37
C THR A 90 -17.92 6.85 14.65
N LYS A 91 -18.61 7.77 13.97
CA LYS A 91 -18.50 9.21 14.22
C LYS A 91 -18.71 9.56 15.70
N ASN A 92 -19.64 8.87 16.37
CA ASN A 92 -19.91 9.06 17.79
C ASN A 92 -18.70 8.68 18.65
N ASN A 93 -18.01 7.59 18.32
CA ASN A 93 -16.80 7.17 19.03
C ASN A 93 -15.63 8.14 18.79
N TYR A 94 -15.48 8.63 17.56
CA TYR A 94 -14.49 9.68 17.27
C TYR A 94 -14.75 10.96 18.05
N ASN A 95 -16.01 11.44 18.07
CA ASN A 95 -16.40 12.65 18.79
C ASN A 95 -16.19 12.58 20.32
N LYS A 96 -16.04 11.38 20.89
CA LYS A 96 -15.69 11.20 22.32
C LYS A 96 -14.21 11.44 22.61
N ILE A 97 -13.34 11.23 21.62
CA ILE A 97 -11.88 11.27 21.78
C ILE A 97 -11.29 12.56 21.21
N LEU A 98 -11.90 13.09 20.14
CA LEU A 98 -11.40 14.28 19.45
C LEU A 98 -11.74 15.56 20.21
N PRO A 99 -10.81 16.54 20.29
CA PRO A 99 -11.07 17.82 20.92
C PRO A 99 -12.09 18.65 20.14
N LYS A 100 -12.11 18.50 18.81
CA LYS A 100 -13.07 19.14 17.90
C LYS A 100 -13.98 18.08 17.30
N LYS A 101 -15.29 18.32 17.36
CA LYS A 101 -16.27 17.41 16.75
C LYS A 101 -16.09 17.36 15.24
N ILE A 102 -16.19 16.15 14.70
CA ILE A 102 -16.17 15.92 13.25
C ILE A 102 -17.40 16.58 12.63
N SER A 103 -17.16 17.42 11.61
CA SER A 103 -18.18 18.08 10.80
C SER A 103 -19.23 17.11 10.27
N SER A 104 -20.49 17.54 10.11
CA SER A 104 -21.56 16.75 9.47
C SER A 104 -21.17 16.29 8.05
N LEU A 105 -20.39 17.10 7.33
CA LEU A 105 -20.01 16.90 5.94
C LEU A 105 -18.82 15.96 5.75
N SER A 106 -17.98 15.75 6.77
CA SER A 106 -16.79 14.90 6.62
C SER A 106 -17.13 13.42 6.80
N ASN A 107 -16.68 12.62 5.83
CA ASN A 107 -16.85 11.18 5.88
C ASN A 107 -15.78 10.57 6.79
N VAL A 108 -16.21 9.70 7.69
CA VAL A 108 -15.30 8.99 8.61
C VAL A 108 -14.31 8.12 7.82
N LYS A 109 -14.64 7.71 6.59
CA LYS A 109 -13.75 6.96 5.68
C LYS A 109 -12.49 7.72 5.29
N ASP A 110 -12.54 9.05 5.28
CA ASP A 110 -11.42 9.89 4.84
C ASP A 110 -10.35 10.04 5.93
N ILE A 111 -10.70 9.74 7.18
CA ILE A 111 -9.79 9.81 8.33
C ILE A 111 -8.80 8.64 8.26
N SER A 112 -7.59 8.88 7.78
CA SER A 112 -6.53 7.86 7.74
C SER A 112 -5.77 7.75 9.05
N ASN A 113 -5.64 8.84 9.80
CA ASN A 113 -4.89 8.89 11.05
C ASN A 113 -5.60 9.79 12.05
N ILE A 114 -6.03 9.22 13.18
CA ILE A 114 -6.69 9.98 14.24
C ILE A 114 -5.80 11.08 14.83
N LYS A 115 -4.47 10.89 14.83
CA LYS A 115 -3.54 11.92 15.30
C LYS A 115 -3.61 13.17 14.44
N ASN A 116 -3.84 13.02 13.13
CA ASN A 116 -3.96 14.16 12.23
C ASN A 116 -5.20 15.01 12.55
N GLU A 117 -6.30 14.36 12.92
CA GLU A 117 -7.51 15.05 13.37
C GLU A 117 -7.29 15.78 14.70
N ILE A 118 -6.49 15.20 15.61
CA ILE A 118 -6.14 15.83 16.89
C ILE A 118 -5.26 17.06 16.67
N THR A 119 -4.25 16.97 15.79
CA THR A 119 -3.30 18.06 15.51
C THR A 119 -3.74 19.00 14.39
N ASN A 120 -4.90 18.76 13.78
CA ASN A 120 -5.39 19.46 12.59
C ASN A 120 -4.37 19.49 11.43
N THR A 121 -3.63 18.39 11.24
CA THR A 121 -2.66 18.25 10.15
C THR A 121 -3.31 17.65 8.91
N ASN A 122 -2.95 18.15 7.73
CA ASN A 122 -3.48 17.62 6.48
C ASN A 122 -3.04 16.16 6.28
N SER A 123 -3.96 15.33 5.81
CA SER A 123 -3.67 13.94 5.52
C SER A 123 -2.74 13.80 4.30
N PHE A 124 -1.86 12.80 4.32
CA PHE A 124 -1.03 12.48 3.14
C PHE A 124 -1.88 12.12 1.91
N LYS A 125 -3.07 11.54 2.12
CA LYS A 125 -4.04 11.27 1.03
C LYS A 125 -4.46 12.54 0.30
N THR A 126 -4.61 13.66 1.01
CA THR A 126 -4.93 14.96 0.41
C THR A 126 -3.82 15.41 -0.55
N ASN A 127 -2.56 15.12 -0.22
CA ASN A 127 -1.43 15.43 -1.10
C ASN A 127 -1.46 14.55 -2.36
N ILE A 128 -1.70 13.25 -2.22
CA ILE A 128 -1.84 12.34 -3.36
C ILE A 128 -2.95 12.83 -4.31
N ILE A 129 -4.12 13.20 -3.78
CA ILE A 129 -5.23 13.71 -4.58
C ILE A 129 -4.81 14.97 -5.36
N ARG A 130 -4.13 15.92 -4.70
CA ARG A 130 -3.62 17.13 -5.37
C ARG A 130 -2.64 16.80 -6.50
N TYR A 131 -1.79 15.79 -6.32
CA TYR A 131 -0.87 15.32 -7.36
C TYR A 131 -1.61 14.67 -8.53
N VAL A 132 -2.58 13.82 -8.24
CA VAL A 132 -3.46 13.22 -9.25
C VAL A 132 -4.23 14.30 -10.01
N ASP A 133 -4.68 15.35 -9.33
CA ASP A 133 -5.35 16.49 -9.96
C ASP A 133 -4.42 17.20 -10.95
N ARG A 134 -3.16 17.46 -10.57
CA ARG A 134 -2.15 18.04 -11.47
C ARG A 134 -1.86 17.13 -12.66
N LEU A 135 -1.67 15.83 -12.44
CA LEU A 135 -1.47 14.86 -13.53
C LEU A 135 -2.66 14.85 -14.49
N TYR A 136 -3.88 14.81 -13.96
CA TYR A 136 -5.10 14.86 -14.75
C TYR A 136 -5.15 16.13 -15.61
N THR A 137 -4.85 17.31 -15.04
CA THR A 137 -4.88 18.56 -15.82
C THR A 137 -3.90 18.56 -17.00
N VAL A 138 -2.74 17.94 -16.83
CA VAL A 138 -1.73 17.81 -17.89
C VAL A 138 -2.19 16.81 -18.96
N ILE A 139 -2.75 15.67 -18.54
CA ILE A 139 -3.28 14.63 -19.45
C ILE A 139 -4.50 15.16 -20.24
N ASP A 140 -5.33 16.00 -19.65
CA ASP A 140 -6.54 16.52 -20.30
C ASP A 140 -6.25 17.58 -21.37
N ASN A 141 -5.08 18.26 -21.30
CA ASN A 141 -4.69 19.35 -22.19
C ASN A 141 -3.40 19.02 -22.97
N PRO A 142 -3.43 18.04 -23.90
CA PRO A 142 -2.23 17.53 -24.56
C PRO A 142 -1.51 18.58 -25.41
N GLU A 143 -2.23 19.57 -25.96
CA GLU A 143 -1.65 20.66 -26.75
C GLU A 143 -0.68 21.56 -25.94
N THR A 144 -0.87 21.62 -24.62
CA THR A 144 -0.02 22.41 -23.71
C THR A 144 1.04 21.57 -23.01
N LEU A 145 1.12 20.28 -23.33
CA LEU A 145 1.93 19.32 -22.60
C LEU A 145 3.42 19.59 -22.80
N LYS A 146 4.08 20.09 -21.74
CA LYS A 146 5.54 20.19 -21.67
C LYS A 146 6.08 18.90 -21.08
N PHE A 147 6.75 18.09 -21.90
CA PHE A 147 7.32 16.80 -21.48
C PHE A 147 8.20 16.89 -20.23
N THR A 148 9.00 17.96 -20.09
CA THR A 148 9.81 18.20 -18.89
C THR A 148 8.95 18.33 -17.63
N GLN A 149 7.89 19.14 -17.67
CA GLN A 149 7.00 19.36 -16.52
C GLN A 149 6.22 18.09 -16.16
N PHE A 150 5.85 17.31 -17.17
CA PHE A 150 5.18 16.03 -16.96
C PHE A 150 6.11 15.03 -16.26
N ARG A 151 7.37 14.99 -16.67
CA ARG A 151 8.38 14.14 -16.05
C ARG A 151 8.69 14.57 -14.61
N ASP A 152 8.74 15.88 -14.33
CA ASP A 152 8.89 16.43 -12.98
C ASP A 152 7.75 15.99 -12.05
N LEU A 153 6.51 15.99 -12.54
CA LEU A 153 5.36 15.47 -11.79
C LEU A 153 5.51 13.97 -11.48
N ILE A 154 5.99 13.19 -12.44
CA ILE A 154 6.25 11.76 -12.25
C ILE A 154 7.34 11.56 -11.19
N TYR A 155 8.44 12.32 -11.25
CA TYR A 155 9.51 12.25 -10.26
C TYR A 155 9.01 12.53 -8.83
N ASP A 156 8.15 13.54 -8.66
CA ASP A 156 7.57 13.84 -7.35
C ASP A 156 6.85 12.63 -6.73
N ILE A 157 6.09 11.86 -7.54
CA ILE A 157 5.38 10.65 -7.08
C ILE A 157 6.37 9.66 -6.43
N PHE A 158 7.55 9.48 -7.04
CA PHE A 158 8.61 8.60 -6.52
C PHE A 158 9.35 9.19 -5.33
N ILE A 159 9.65 10.50 -5.36
CA ILE A 159 10.36 11.19 -4.27
C ILE A 159 9.53 11.13 -2.97
N TYR A 160 8.21 11.28 -3.08
CA TYR A 160 7.30 11.22 -1.94
C TYR A 160 6.83 9.81 -1.59
N ASP A 161 7.36 8.76 -2.22
CA ASP A 161 6.99 7.35 -1.98
C ASP A 161 5.48 7.12 -2.03
N MET A 162 4.81 7.70 -3.04
CA MET A 162 3.38 7.52 -3.23
C MET A 162 3.10 6.13 -3.82
N ASP A 163 2.05 5.46 -3.33
CA ASP A 163 1.62 4.19 -3.88
C ASP A 163 1.13 4.36 -5.33
N ILE A 164 1.89 3.81 -6.28
CA ILE A 164 1.61 3.96 -7.72
C ILE A 164 0.27 3.33 -8.11
N GLY A 165 -0.08 2.19 -7.52
CA GLY A 165 -1.36 1.53 -7.80
C GLY A 165 -2.53 2.44 -7.41
N TYR A 166 -2.44 3.09 -6.25
CA TYR A 166 -3.44 4.04 -5.77
C TYR A 166 -3.49 5.32 -6.60
N VAL A 167 -2.33 5.86 -7.02
CA VAL A 167 -2.26 7.02 -7.92
C VAL A 167 -2.95 6.73 -9.25
N ILE A 168 -2.64 5.59 -9.87
CA ILE A 168 -3.25 5.18 -11.15
C ILE A 168 -4.74 4.95 -10.99
N TRP A 169 -5.16 4.29 -9.91
CA TRP A 169 -6.58 4.06 -9.61
C TRP A 169 -7.36 5.38 -9.53
N LEU A 170 -6.86 6.36 -8.76
CA LEU A 170 -7.49 7.67 -8.65
C LEU A 170 -7.50 8.43 -9.97
N LEU A 171 -6.39 8.38 -10.71
CA LEU A 171 -6.27 9.04 -12.01
C LEU A 171 -7.27 8.47 -13.03
N LEU A 172 -7.33 7.14 -13.18
CA LEU A 172 -8.27 6.47 -14.07
C LEU A 172 -9.71 6.75 -13.66
N SER A 173 -10.02 6.66 -12.36
CA SER A 173 -11.36 6.99 -11.84
C SER A 173 -11.77 8.40 -12.24
N LYS A 174 -10.86 9.36 -12.13
CA LYS A 174 -11.11 10.76 -12.51
C LYS A 174 -11.31 10.94 -14.02
N ILE A 175 -10.50 10.26 -14.83
CA ILE A 175 -10.61 10.27 -16.30
C ILE A 175 -11.97 9.72 -16.74
N ILE A 176 -12.36 8.57 -16.20
CA ILE A 176 -13.62 7.88 -16.56
C ILE A 176 -14.84 8.70 -16.14
N LEU A 177 -14.79 9.37 -14.98
CA LEU A 177 -15.89 10.20 -14.51
C LEU A 177 -16.06 11.49 -15.34
N ASN A 178 -14.97 12.08 -15.81
CA ASN A 178 -15.01 13.38 -16.50
C ASN A 178 -15.07 13.28 -18.03
N LYS A 179 -14.71 12.13 -18.62
CA LYS A 179 -14.74 11.93 -20.08
C LYS A 179 -15.73 10.83 -20.46
N ASN A 180 -16.52 11.10 -21.50
CA ASN A 180 -17.31 10.08 -22.18
C ASN A 180 -16.40 9.22 -23.08
N LEU A 181 -15.68 8.28 -22.46
CA LEU A 181 -14.86 7.29 -23.19
C LEU A 181 -15.76 6.19 -23.77
N SER A 182 -15.44 5.73 -24.99
CA SER A 182 -16.11 4.57 -25.58
C SER A 182 -15.73 3.28 -24.82
N GLN A 183 -16.61 2.28 -24.88
CA GLN A 183 -16.37 0.98 -24.25
C GLN A 183 -15.09 0.28 -24.77
N ASP A 184 -14.80 0.46 -26.06
CA ASP A 184 -13.58 -0.09 -26.68
C ASP A 184 -12.31 0.59 -26.11
N ASN A 185 -12.33 1.93 -25.98
CA ASN A 185 -11.22 2.66 -25.38
C ASN A 185 -11.03 2.29 -23.90
N LEU A 186 -12.11 2.14 -23.14
CA LEU A 186 -12.05 1.68 -21.75
C LEU A 186 -11.41 0.30 -21.63
N THR A 187 -11.83 -0.64 -22.48
CA THR A 187 -11.28 -2.01 -22.51
C THR A 187 -9.79 -1.98 -22.80
N LYS A 188 -9.38 -1.20 -23.81
CA LYS A 188 -7.97 -1.00 -24.16
C LYS A 188 -7.15 -0.36 -23.05
N ILE A 189 -7.71 0.60 -22.31
CA ILE A 189 -7.04 1.23 -21.18
C ILE A 189 -6.83 0.21 -20.07
N TYR A 190 -7.87 -0.56 -19.72
CA TYR A 190 -7.75 -1.57 -18.66
C TYR A 190 -6.75 -2.69 -18.97
N LEU A 191 -6.68 -3.14 -20.22
CA LEU A 191 -5.68 -4.12 -20.64
C LEU A 191 -4.23 -3.60 -20.50
N ASP A 192 -4.01 -2.33 -20.84
CA ASP A 192 -2.71 -1.68 -20.63
C ASP A 192 -2.41 -1.49 -19.14
N THR A 193 -3.40 -1.08 -18.33
CA THR A 193 -3.24 -0.93 -16.89
C THR A 193 -2.84 -2.26 -16.25
N PHE A 194 -3.52 -3.35 -16.63
CA PHE A 194 -3.18 -4.69 -16.16
C PHE A 194 -1.74 -5.07 -16.52
N SER A 195 -1.36 -4.90 -17.79
CA SER A 195 -0.01 -5.21 -18.27
C SER A 195 1.05 -4.36 -17.57
N PHE A 196 0.77 -3.06 -17.38
CA PHE A 196 1.64 -2.15 -16.64
C PHE A 196 1.85 -2.64 -15.20
N LEU A 197 0.79 -2.95 -14.47
CA LEU A 197 0.89 -3.40 -13.07
C LEU A 197 1.62 -4.74 -12.96
N GLN A 198 1.40 -5.65 -13.91
CA GLN A 198 2.09 -6.95 -13.95
C GLN A 198 3.60 -6.79 -14.08
N PHE A 199 4.06 -5.83 -14.89
CA PHE A 199 5.48 -5.63 -15.19
C PHE A 199 6.14 -4.48 -14.44
N TYR A 200 5.41 -3.79 -13.56
CA TYR A 200 5.87 -2.58 -12.88
C TYR A 200 7.18 -2.80 -12.08
N ASN A 201 7.32 -3.98 -11.45
CA ASN A 201 8.48 -4.35 -10.63
C ASN A 201 9.55 -5.17 -11.38
N ASN A 202 9.51 -5.21 -12.72
CA ASN A 202 10.55 -5.89 -13.50
C ASN A 202 11.91 -5.17 -13.41
N ASN A 203 12.97 -5.80 -13.96
CA ASN A 203 14.37 -5.35 -13.88
C ASN A 203 14.69 -3.96 -14.47
N TYR A 204 13.71 -3.17 -14.90
CA TYR A 204 13.90 -1.81 -15.40
C TYR A 204 13.37 -0.79 -14.38
N ARG A 205 13.86 0.45 -14.41
CA ARG A 205 13.48 1.41 -13.35
C ARG A 205 11.96 1.69 -13.43
N PRO A 206 11.22 1.56 -12.32
CA PRO A 206 9.76 1.72 -12.29
C PRO A 206 9.24 3.04 -12.87
N ILE A 207 10.05 4.10 -12.79
CA ILE A 207 9.72 5.41 -13.35
C ILE A 207 9.47 5.39 -14.85
N TYR A 208 10.27 4.64 -15.61
CA TYR A 208 10.11 4.59 -17.06
C TYR A 208 8.87 3.80 -17.46
N HIS A 209 8.51 2.77 -16.68
CA HIS A 209 7.26 2.04 -16.88
C HIS A 209 6.06 2.97 -16.69
N LEU A 210 6.09 3.81 -15.64
CA LEU A 210 5.00 4.73 -15.34
C LEU A 210 4.88 5.82 -16.41
N GLU A 211 6.00 6.40 -16.80
CA GLU A 211 6.07 7.42 -17.85
C GLU A 211 5.50 6.88 -19.18
N ASN A 212 5.96 5.72 -19.64
CA ASN A 212 5.47 5.06 -20.85
C ASN A 212 3.96 4.75 -20.77
N TYR A 213 3.50 4.23 -19.63
CA TYR A 213 2.09 3.95 -19.42
C TYR A 213 1.22 5.21 -19.52
N LEU A 214 1.64 6.31 -18.87
CA LEU A 214 0.88 7.55 -18.92
C LEU A 214 0.88 8.20 -20.30
N TYR A 215 1.95 8.07 -21.10
CA TYR A 215 1.94 8.51 -22.49
C TYR A 215 0.96 7.71 -23.35
N ASN A 216 0.96 6.38 -23.23
CA ASN A 216 -0.01 5.53 -23.92
C ASN A 216 -1.45 5.88 -23.53
N LEU A 217 -1.67 6.24 -22.26
CA LEU A 217 -2.97 6.70 -21.78
C LEU A 217 -3.41 8.01 -22.46
N ILE A 218 -2.51 8.99 -22.61
CA ILE A 218 -2.80 10.25 -23.33
C ILE A 218 -3.20 9.96 -24.79
N ASN A 219 -2.41 9.15 -25.49
CA ASN A 219 -2.65 8.79 -26.89
C ASN A 219 -4.02 8.11 -27.08
N LYS A 220 -4.38 7.18 -26.18
CA LYS A 220 -5.68 6.49 -26.23
C LYS A 220 -6.87 7.40 -25.93
N ILE A 221 -6.69 8.42 -25.09
CA ILE A 221 -7.76 9.36 -24.72
C ILE A 221 -8.03 10.36 -25.84
N HIS A 222 -6.98 10.85 -26.50
CA HIS A 222 -7.08 11.94 -27.48
C HIS A 222 -6.92 11.51 -28.94
N GLY A 223 -6.55 10.25 -29.20
CA GLY A 223 -6.36 9.71 -30.54
C GLY A 223 -5.08 10.20 -31.23
N LEU A 224 -4.04 10.52 -30.45
CA LEU A 224 -2.71 10.90 -30.94
C LEU A 224 -1.82 9.69 -31.23
#